data_AF-A0A819MBU7-F1
#
_entry.id   AF-A0A819MBU7-F1
#
_cell.length_a   1.000
_cell.length_b   1.000
_cell.length_c   1.000
_cell.angle_alpha   90.00
_cell.angle_beta   90.00
_cell.angle_gamma   90.00
#
_symmetry.space_group_name_H-M   'P 1'
#
loop_
_entity.id
_entity.type
_entity.pdbx_description
1 polymer ?
#
loop_
_entity_poly.entity_id
_entity_poly.type
_entity_poly.pdbx_seq_one_letter_code
_entity_poly.pdbx_strand_id
1 'polypeptide(L)'
;DTIQTFERNLGEMVSNFTESMRANFSQIRELQAYFNESIVNLCVATVERVMKGELEDEFPDDTRELFADKDTIMNACQTSDEFHRTKIDQREDEMFSRISNWLTTMVDNIHDEEEYKRNRKRIIEISRLIDYLRADIEDM
;
A
#
# COMPACT_ATOMS: atom_id res chain seq x y z
N ASP A 1 4.17 31.42 1.92
CA ASP A 1 5.56 31.08 2.29
C ASP A 1 5.65 29.91 3.26
N THR A 2 5.15 30.03 4.50
CA THR A 2 5.20 28.92 5.49
C THR A 2 4.45 27.66 5.05
N ILE A 3 3.21 27.80 4.55
CA ILE A 3 2.38 26.68 4.09
C ILE A 3 3.03 25.98 2.88
N GLN A 4 3.46 26.73 1.88
CA GLN A 4 4.21 26.21 0.72
C GLN A 4 5.52 25.49 1.11
N THR A 5 6.24 26.01 2.11
CA THR A 5 7.45 25.35 2.63
C THR A 5 7.12 24.03 3.32
N PHE A 6 6.03 23.99 4.08
CA PHE A 6 5.53 22.78 4.72
C PHE A 6 5.13 21.72 3.68
N GLU A 7 4.33 22.10 2.67
CA GLU A 7 3.92 21.22 1.57
C GLU A 7 5.11 20.61 0.84
N ARG A 8 6.11 21.44 0.49
CA ARG A 8 7.32 20.97 -0.17
C ARG A 8 8.06 19.95 0.69
N ASN A 9 8.32 20.29 1.95
CA ASN A 9 9.05 19.41 2.87
C ASN A 9 8.28 18.09 3.13
N LEU A 10 6.96 18.16 3.26
CA LEU A 10 6.11 16.98 3.46
C LEU A 10 6.08 16.10 2.21
N GLY A 11 5.98 16.70 1.02
CA GLY A 11 6.07 16.00 -0.25
C GLY A 11 7.40 15.28 -0.45
N GLU A 12 8.52 15.94 -0.11
CA GLU A 12 9.85 15.32 -0.11
C GLU A 12 9.93 14.13 0.86
N MET A 13 9.38 14.26 2.07
CA MET A 13 9.34 13.17 3.05
C MET A 13 8.53 11.97 2.56
N VAL A 14 7.35 12.21 1.98
CA VAL A 14 6.51 11.16 1.39
C VAL A 14 7.19 10.50 0.19
N SER A 15 7.89 11.28 -0.64
CA SER A 15 8.67 10.75 -1.76
C SER A 15 9.75 9.79 -1.28
N ASN A 16 10.55 10.19 -0.29
CA ASN A 16 11.62 9.36 0.28
C ASN A 16 11.08 8.08 0.93
N PHE A 17 9.95 8.20 1.66
CA PHE A 17 9.26 7.04 2.23
C PHE A 17 8.80 6.07 1.14
N THR A 18 8.23 6.59 0.07
CA THR A 18 7.70 5.79 -1.05
C THR A 18 8.80 5.10 -1.85
N GLU A 19 9.95 5.76 -2.02
CA GLU A 19 11.14 5.13 -2.62
C GLU A 19 11.66 3.99 -1.76
N SER A 20 11.75 4.19 -0.45
CA SER A 20 12.15 3.15 0.51
C SER A 20 11.17 1.96 0.49
N MET A 21 9.87 2.25 0.39
CA MET A 21 8.83 1.24 0.27
C MET A 21 9.01 0.39 -0.99
N ARG A 22 9.22 1.00 -2.16
CA ARG A 22 9.49 0.31 -3.43
C ARG A 22 10.71 -0.59 -3.35
N ALA A 23 11.79 -0.10 -2.73
CA ALA A 23 13.00 -0.90 -2.51
C ALA A 23 12.72 -2.15 -1.66
N ASN A 24 11.88 -2.04 -0.63
CA ASN A 24 11.46 -3.18 0.18
C ASN A 24 10.59 -4.17 -0.62
N PHE A 25 9.65 -3.68 -1.44
CA PHE A 25 8.84 -4.56 -2.29
C PHE A 25 9.67 -5.29 -3.36
N SER A 26 10.73 -4.66 -3.88
CA SER A 26 11.70 -5.35 -4.74
C SER A 26 12.33 -6.55 -4.02
N GLN A 27 12.80 -6.35 -2.79
CA GLN A 27 13.39 -7.44 -1.98
C GLN A 27 12.36 -8.54 -1.67
N ILE A 28 11.10 -8.17 -1.39
CA ILE A 28 10.03 -9.14 -1.15
C ILE A 28 9.77 -9.98 -2.40
N ARG A 29 9.79 -9.39 -3.61
CA ARG A 29 9.66 -10.13 -4.87
C ARG A 29 10.83 -11.09 -5.11
N GLU A 30 12.05 -10.69 -4.78
CA GLU A 30 13.22 -11.57 -4.86
C GLU A 30 13.10 -12.77 -3.89
N LEU A 31 12.66 -12.52 -2.65
CA LEU A 31 12.40 -13.58 -1.68
C LEU A 31 11.29 -14.53 -2.13
N GLN A 32 10.21 -14.01 -2.72
CA GLN A 32 9.14 -14.83 -3.30
C GLN A 32 9.64 -15.68 -4.47
N ALA A 33 10.52 -15.15 -5.32
CA ALA A 33 11.12 -15.91 -6.41
C ALA A 33 11.98 -17.07 -5.89
N TYR A 34 12.83 -16.81 -4.88
CA TYR A 34 13.63 -17.83 -4.22
C TYR A 34 12.78 -18.90 -3.52
N PHE A 35 11.71 -18.46 -2.83
CA PHE A 35 10.75 -19.36 -2.20
C PHE A 35 10.09 -20.28 -3.23
N ASN A 36 9.62 -19.72 -4.35
CA ASN A 36 8.99 -20.50 -5.41
C ASN A 36 9.97 -21.51 -6.03
N GLU A 37 11.21 -21.11 -6.33
CA GLU A 37 12.23 -22.02 -6.84
C GLU A 37 12.48 -23.19 -5.86
N SER A 38 12.60 -22.89 -4.57
CA SER A 38 12.82 -23.89 -3.52
C SER A 38 11.64 -24.88 -3.41
N ILE A 39 10.41 -24.37 -3.45
CA ILE A 39 9.20 -25.19 -3.41
C ILE A 39 9.08 -26.06 -4.66
N VAL A 40 9.30 -25.51 -5.85
CA VAL A 40 9.27 -26.27 -7.10
C VAL A 40 10.28 -27.42 -7.06
N ASN A 41 11.51 -27.16 -6.64
CA ASN A 41 12.55 -28.19 -6.52
C ASN A 41 12.14 -29.29 -5.54
N LEU A 42 11.59 -28.93 -4.37
CA LEU A 42 11.10 -29.88 -3.39
C LEU A 42 9.94 -30.72 -3.94
N CYS A 43 8.98 -30.07 -4.62
CA CYS A 43 7.83 -30.71 -5.22
C CYS A 43 8.22 -31.73 -6.29
N VAL A 44 9.14 -31.37 -7.19
CA VAL A 44 9.66 -32.27 -8.22
C VAL A 44 10.38 -33.46 -7.58
N ALA A 45 11.26 -33.23 -6.62
CA ALA A 45 11.95 -34.31 -5.91
C ALA A 45 10.98 -35.23 -5.18
N THR A 46 9.89 -34.68 -4.63
CA THR A 46 8.85 -35.47 -3.94
C THR A 46 8.05 -36.31 -4.92
N VAL A 47 7.60 -35.75 -6.05
CA VAL A 47 6.84 -36.49 -7.07
C VAL A 47 7.67 -37.65 -7.63
N GLU A 48 8.97 -37.46 -7.84
CA GLU A 48 9.86 -38.52 -8.33
C GLU A 48 9.98 -39.69 -7.36
N ARG A 49 9.95 -39.42 -6.04
CA ARG A 49 9.99 -40.45 -5.00
C ARG A 49 8.64 -41.17 -4.87
N VAL A 50 7.53 -40.42 -4.98
CA VAL A 50 6.18 -41.00 -5.03
C VAL A 50 6.03 -41.94 -6.23
N MET A 51 6.49 -41.54 -7.42
CA MET A 51 6.44 -42.37 -8.62
C MET A 51 7.29 -43.65 -8.54
N LYS A 52 8.31 -43.67 -7.65
CA LYS A 52 9.12 -44.87 -7.36
C LYS A 52 8.52 -45.77 -6.27
N GLY A 53 7.38 -45.39 -5.69
CA GLY A 53 6.76 -46.10 -4.58
C GLY A 53 7.48 -45.93 -3.24
N GLU A 54 8.42 -44.97 -3.13
CA GLU A 54 9.23 -44.80 -1.92
C GLU A 54 8.47 -44.15 -0.76
N LEU A 55 7.26 -43.63 -1.01
CA LEU A 55 6.48 -42.81 -0.07
C LEU A 55 5.01 -43.26 0.06
N GLU A 56 4.63 -44.45 -0.44
CA GLU A 56 3.23 -44.89 -0.47
C GLU A 56 2.56 -44.93 0.92
N ASP A 57 3.28 -45.39 1.95
CA ASP A 57 2.78 -45.52 3.33
C ASP A 57 2.89 -44.23 4.17
N GLU A 58 3.62 -43.22 3.67
CA GLU A 58 3.90 -41.97 4.39
C GLU A 58 3.07 -40.78 3.88
N PHE A 59 2.32 -40.96 2.78
CA PHE A 59 1.62 -39.88 2.10
C PHE A 59 0.18 -39.67 2.60
N PRO A 60 -0.18 -38.49 3.11
CA PRO A 60 -1.58 -38.17 3.43
C PRO A 60 -2.45 -38.25 2.18
N ASP A 61 -3.60 -38.92 2.28
CA ASP A 61 -4.55 -39.12 1.17
C ASP A 61 -4.94 -37.80 0.49
N ASP A 62 -5.20 -36.76 1.30
CA ASP A 62 -5.59 -35.41 0.83
C ASP A 62 -4.54 -34.75 -0.08
N THR A 63 -3.29 -35.19 0.00
CA THR A 63 -2.19 -34.66 -0.82
C THR A 63 -1.79 -35.60 -1.94
N ARG A 64 -2.28 -36.85 -1.95
CA ARG A 64 -1.87 -37.87 -2.93
C ARG A 64 -2.27 -37.48 -4.36
N GLU A 65 -3.43 -36.87 -4.54
CA GLU A 65 -3.87 -36.35 -5.84
C GLU A 65 -2.94 -35.26 -6.38
N LEU A 66 -2.39 -34.42 -5.50
CA LEU A 66 -1.48 -33.34 -5.88
C LEU A 66 -0.16 -33.87 -6.47
N PHE A 67 0.30 -35.02 -5.99
CA PHE A 67 1.54 -35.67 -6.42
C PHE A 67 1.30 -36.89 -7.34
N ALA A 68 0.10 -37.01 -7.91
CA ALA A 68 -0.24 -38.10 -8.83
C ALA A 68 0.65 -38.10 -10.08
N ASP A 69 1.01 -36.92 -10.56
CA ASP A 69 1.91 -36.72 -11.69
C ASP A 69 2.63 -35.36 -11.59
N LYS A 70 3.66 -35.21 -12.42
CA LYS A 70 4.49 -33.99 -12.44
C LYS A 70 3.73 -32.76 -12.93
N ASP A 71 2.82 -32.90 -13.88
CA ASP A 71 2.12 -31.75 -14.46
C ASP A 71 1.14 -31.17 -13.42
N THR A 72 0.43 -32.03 -12.68
CA THR A 72 -0.49 -31.61 -11.61
C THR A 72 0.21 -30.76 -10.53
N ILE A 73 1.33 -31.24 -9.97
CA ILE A 73 2.06 -30.47 -8.94
C ILE A 73 2.67 -29.19 -9.51
N MET A 74 3.18 -29.22 -10.74
CA MET A 74 3.78 -28.04 -11.37
C MET A 74 2.74 -26.95 -11.64
N ASN A 75 1.54 -27.33 -12.09
CA ASN A 75 0.41 -26.41 -12.27
C ASN A 75 -0.02 -25.78 -10.94
N ALA A 76 -0.03 -26.57 -9.85
CA ALA A 76 -0.33 -26.06 -8.52
C ALA A 76 0.74 -25.08 -8.01
N CYS A 77 2.03 -25.39 -8.19
CA CYS A 77 3.13 -24.47 -7.87
C CYS A 77 3.04 -23.16 -8.66
N GLN A 78 2.75 -23.23 -9.96
CA GLN A 78 2.58 -22.04 -10.80
C GLN A 78 1.41 -21.16 -10.29
N THR A 79 0.28 -21.79 -9.97
CA THR A 79 -0.91 -21.09 -9.43
C THR A 79 -0.58 -20.42 -8.09
N SER A 80 0.14 -21.11 -7.22
CA SER A 80 0.60 -20.59 -5.92
C SER A 80 1.51 -19.37 -6.09
N ASP A 81 2.47 -19.44 -7.01
CA ASP A 81 3.39 -18.34 -7.32
C ASP A 81 2.66 -17.11 -7.87
N GLU A 82 1.72 -17.30 -8.80
CA GLU A 82 0.88 -16.22 -9.33
C GLU A 82 0.02 -15.58 -8.24
N PHE A 83 -0.57 -16.39 -7.36
CA PHE A 83 -1.34 -15.90 -6.22
C PHE A 83 -0.49 -15.07 -5.26
N HIS A 84 0.69 -15.55 -4.86
CA HIS A 84 1.59 -14.82 -3.98
C HIS A 84 2.08 -13.51 -4.61
N ARG A 85 2.51 -13.53 -5.87
CA ARG A 85 2.94 -12.31 -6.58
C ARG A 85 1.82 -11.27 -6.68
N THR A 86 0.61 -11.73 -7.01
CA THR A 86 -0.57 -10.87 -7.03
C THR A 86 -0.84 -10.22 -5.66
N LYS A 87 -0.65 -10.96 -4.57
CA LYS A 87 -0.80 -10.40 -3.21
C LYS A 87 0.25 -9.36 -2.87
N ILE A 88 1.49 -9.57 -3.31
CA ILE A 88 2.58 -8.61 -3.13
C ILE A 88 2.26 -7.32 -3.89
N ASP A 89 1.88 -7.42 -5.17
CA ASP A 89 1.58 -6.25 -6.02
C ASP A 89 0.37 -5.47 -5.49
N GLN A 90 -0.72 -6.17 -5.13
CA GLN A 90 -1.90 -5.54 -4.51
C GLN A 90 -1.54 -4.76 -3.24
N ARG A 91 -0.62 -5.30 -2.44
CA ARG A 91 -0.22 -4.65 -1.19
C ARG A 91 0.66 -3.42 -1.43
N GLU A 92 1.56 -3.48 -2.41
CA GLU A 92 2.35 -2.32 -2.82
C GLU A 92 1.45 -1.19 -3.32
N ASP A 93 0.50 -1.51 -4.21
CA ASP A 93 -0.44 -0.54 -4.78
C ASP A 93 -1.32 0.09 -3.70
N GLU A 94 -1.85 -0.70 -2.76
CA GLU A 94 -2.67 -0.20 -1.65
C GLU A 94 -1.86 0.78 -0.79
N MET A 95 -0.62 0.44 -0.44
CA MET A 95 0.22 1.30 0.39
C MET A 95 0.59 2.60 -0.34
N PHE A 96 0.92 2.52 -1.63
CA PHE A 96 1.21 3.69 -2.46
C PHE A 96 0.00 4.62 -2.56
N SER A 97 -1.18 4.07 -2.89
CA SER A 97 -2.41 4.84 -3.00
C SER A 97 -2.76 5.53 -1.68
N ARG A 98 -2.64 4.81 -0.55
CA ARG A 98 -2.95 5.36 0.77
C ARG A 98 -2.05 6.53 1.15
N ILE A 99 -0.74 6.44 0.93
CA ILE A 99 0.16 7.53 1.29
C ILE A 99 0.00 8.75 0.37
N SER A 100 -0.21 8.52 -0.93
CA SER A 100 -0.51 9.60 -1.89
C SER A 100 -1.81 10.33 -1.55
N ASN A 101 -2.89 9.58 -1.29
CA ASN A 101 -4.19 10.16 -0.92
C ASN A 101 -4.10 10.91 0.41
N TRP A 102 -3.36 10.38 1.38
CA TRP A 102 -3.12 11.05 2.65
C TRP A 102 -2.41 12.39 2.47
N LEU A 103 -1.35 12.44 1.66
CA LEU A 103 -0.62 13.66 1.37
C LEU A 103 -1.54 14.71 0.75
N THR A 104 -2.28 14.35 -0.30
CA THR A 104 -3.23 15.26 -0.97
C THR A 104 -4.28 15.78 0.01
N THR A 105 -4.91 14.88 0.77
CA THR A 105 -5.94 15.25 1.75
C THR A 105 -5.39 16.17 2.83
N MET A 106 -4.16 15.92 3.31
CA MET A 106 -3.51 16.74 4.32
C MET A 106 -3.25 18.16 3.82
N VAL A 107 -2.73 18.30 2.60
CA VAL A 107 -2.46 19.59 1.97
C VAL A 107 -3.75 20.37 1.73
N ASP A 108 -4.77 19.72 1.17
CA ASP A 108 -6.07 20.35 0.90
C ASP A 108 -6.72 20.86 2.19
N ASN A 109 -6.66 20.08 3.27
CA ASN A 109 -7.20 20.48 4.57
C ASN A 109 -6.46 21.70 5.16
N ILE A 110 -5.14 21.78 4.98
CA ILE A 110 -4.36 22.94 5.45
C ILE A 110 -4.78 24.20 4.70
N HIS A 111 -4.93 24.14 3.38
CA HIS A 111 -5.42 25.28 2.62
C HIS A 111 -6.83 25.71 3.06
N ASP A 112 -7.75 24.76 3.22
CA ASP A 112 -9.12 25.04 3.65
C ASP A 112 -9.17 25.72 5.03
N GLU A 113 -8.44 25.21 6.01
CA GLU A 113 -8.43 25.74 7.38
C GLU A 113 -7.64 27.04 7.50
N GLU A 114 -6.37 27.05 7.05
CA GLU A 114 -5.44 28.12 7.34
C GLU A 114 -5.54 29.29 6.36
N GLU A 115 -5.97 29.06 5.12
CA GLU A 115 -6.11 30.14 4.15
C GLU A 115 -7.57 30.57 4.02
N TYR A 116 -8.47 29.64 3.68
CA TYR A 116 -9.85 30.01 3.36
C TYR A 116 -10.68 30.38 4.60
N LYS A 117 -10.79 29.48 5.58
CA LYS A 117 -11.62 29.69 6.77
C LYS A 117 -11.10 30.83 7.64
N ARG A 118 -9.77 30.91 7.85
CA ARG A 118 -9.16 31.99 8.62
C ARG A 118 -9.38 33.36 7.99
N ASN A 119 -9.15 33.51 6.68
CA ASN A 119 -9.37 34.79 5.99
C ASN A 119 -10.85 35.18 6.00
N ARG A 120 -11.76 34.22 5.77
CA ARG A 120 -13.21 34.47 5.83
C ARG A 120 -13.65 34.93 7.22
N LYS A 121 -13.14 34.31 8.28
CA LYS A 121 -13.42 34.71 9.66
C LYS A 121 -12.93 36.14 9.92
N ARG A 122 -11.73 36.50 9.46
CA ARG A 122 -11.18 37.85 9.59
C ARG A 122 -12.04 38.90 8.89
N ILE A 123 -12.53 38.60 7.67
CA ILE A 123 -13.43 39.50 6.94
C ILE A 123 -14.74 39.70 7.72
N ILE A 124 -15.33 38.61 8.23
CA ILE A 124 -16.57 38.69 9.03
C ILE A 124 -16.36 39.53 10.29
N GLU A 125 -15.24 39.39 10.97
CA GLU A 125 -14.89 40.19 12.15
C GLU A 125 -14.78 41.69 11.81
N ILE A 126 -14.12 42.03 10.68
CA ILE A 126 -14.02 43.41 10.21
C ILE A 126 -15.41 43.97 9.87
N SER A 127 -16.23 43.23 9.13
CA SER A 127 -17.59 43.67 8.77
C SER A 127 -18.44 43.92 10.02
N ARG A 128 -18.41 43.01 11.00
CA ARG A 128 -19.12 43.18 12.27
C ARG A 128 -18.67 44.40 13.05
N LEU A 129 -17.36 44.67 13.06
CA LEU A 129 -16.82 45.86 13.71
C LEU A 129 -17.31 47.14 13.02
N ILE A 130 -17.34 47.17 11.69
CA ILE A 130 -17.87 48.32 10.93
C ILE A 130 -19.35 48.56 11.26
N ASP A 131 -20.16 47.50 11.27
CA ASP A 131 -21.59 47.61 11.58
C ASP A 131 -21.82 48.12 13.01
N TYR A 132 -21.05 47.61 13.97
CA TYR A 132 -21.07 48.07 15.36
C TYR A 132 -20.74 49.56 15.46
N LEU A 133 -19.64 50.00 14.83
CA LEU A 133 -19.21 51.40 14.89
C LEU A 133 -20.20 52.35 14.20
N ARG A 134 -20.88 51.91 13.14
CA ARG A 134 -21.93 52.71 12.48
C ARG A 134 -23.14 52.89 13.38
N ALA A 135 -23.61 51.81 14.01
CA ALA A 135 -24.71 51.88 14.96
C ALA A 135 -24.39 52.80 16.13
N ASP A 136 -23.17 52.71 16.69
CA ASP A 136 -22.71 53.58 17.78
C ASP A 136 -22.73 55.07 17.39
N ILE A 137 -22.34 55.40 16.14
CA ILE A 137 -22.41 56.78 15.63
C ILE A 137 -23.87 57.23 15.41
N GLU A 138 -24.74 56.36 14.93
CA GLU A 138 -26.16 56.66 14.71
C GLU A 138 -26.94 56.87 16.02
N ASP A 139 -26.49 56.23 17.10
CA ASP A 139 -27.07 56.34 18.46
C ASP A 139 -26.54 57.56 19.25
N MET A 140 -25.56 58.32 18.72
CA MET A 140 -25.01 59.56 19.31
C MET A 140 -25.69 60.84 18.81
#